data_AF-A0A1J7J482-F1
#
_entry.id   AF-A0A1J7J482-F1
#
_cell.length_a   1.000
_cell.length_b   1.000
_cell.length_c   1.000
_cell.angle_alpha   90.00
_cell.angle_beta   90.00
_cell.angle_gamma   90.00
#
_symmetry.space_group_name_H-M   'P 1'
#
loop_
_entity.id
_entity.type
_entity.pdbx_description
1 polymer ?
#
loop_
_entity_poly.entity_id
_entity_poly.type
_entity_poly.pdbx_seq_one_letter_code
_entity_poly.pdbx_strand_id
1 'polypeptide(L)'
;EDDDEPDEWDKRIFSTGCADENTKLTDCYYEKKDWRLCKTEVSIASPSIDWSSSFHGLSTTAFEPHVAAILMAPLNTDDIEIKPDGIAYLPEIKYRRILNQAFGPGGWGLAPRGELVVGEKVVTREYALVVHGRFVAQARGECAYFSEDTIPTAAEGCKSNALSRCCKDLGIASELWDPRYLRAFKKEHCREVWVEHVVNKRKKQVWTRKDTEPQYPYAL
;
A
#
# COMPACT_ATOMS: atom_id res chain seq x y z
N GLU A 1 -29.65 -28.18 -36.52
CA GLU A 1 -30.23 -27.60 -35.31
C GLU A 1 -29.18 -27.81 -34.24
N ASP A 2 -28.43 -26.76 -33.93
CA ASP A 2 -27.50 -26.60 -32.80
C ASP A 2 -26.79 -25.26 -33.06
N ASP A 3 -27.47 -24.16 -32.73
CA ASP A 3 -26.93 -22.78 -32.82
C ASP A 3 -27.13 -22.07 -31.46
N ASP A 4 -27.03 -22.85 -30.37
CA ASP A 4 -27.14 -22.39 -28.98
C ASP A 4 -25.77 -22.05 -28.36
N GLU A 5 -24.68 -22.10 -29.13
CA GLU A 5 -23.36 -21.65 -28.65
C GLU A 5 -23.20 -20.14 -28.83
N PRO A 6 -22.91 -19.38 -27.75
CA PRO A 6 -22.63 -17.96 -27.85
C PRO A 6 -21.46 -17.72 -28.79
N ASP A 7 -21.58 -16.72 -29.68
CA ASP A 7 -20.53 -16.41 -30.63
C ASP A 7 -19.28 -15.85 -29.93
N GLU A 8 -18.18 -15.72 -30.68
CA GLU A 8 -16.92 -15.20 -30.14
C GLU A 8 -17.03 -13.77 -29.59
N TRP A 9 -18.01 -12.99 -30.05
CA TRP A 9 -18.26 -11.64 -29.56
C TRP A 9 -19.01 -11.67 -28.23
N ASP A 10 -20.07 -12.48 -28.13
CA ASP A 10 -20.85 -12.72 -26.92
C ASP A 10 -19.98 -13.29 -25.80
N LYS A 11 -19.15 -14.30 -26.10
CA LYS A 11 -18.18 -14.88 -25.14
C LYS A 11 -17.26 -13.81 -24.56
N ARG A 12 -16.79 -12.86 -25.39
CA ARG A 12 -15.95 -11.75 -24.93
C ARG A 12 -16.72 -10.79 -24.03
N ILE A 13 -17.95 -10.42 -24.39
CA ILE A 13 -18.77 -9.51 -23.58
C ILE A 13 -19.16 -10.15 -22.25
N PHE A 14 -19.50 -11.45 -22.22
CA PHE A 14 -19.76 -12.15 -20.96
C PHE A 14 -18.52 -12.23 -20.07
N SER A 15 -17.32 -12.37 -20.65
CA SER A 15 -16.07 -12.39 -19.89
C SER A 15 -15.70 -11.06 -19.22
N THR A 16 -16.20 -9.92 -19.72
CA THR A 16 -15.93 -8.60 -19.10
C THR A 16 -16.83 -8.31 -17.90
N GLY A 17 -17.86 -9.11 -17.66
CA GLY A 17 -18.83 -8.91 -16.58
C GLY A 17 -19.75 -7.69 -16.77
N CYS A 18 -19.81 -7.13 -17.98
CA CYS A 18 -20.60 -5.95 -18.33
C CYS A 18 -21.68 -6.26 -19.39
N ALA A 19 -22.15 -7.51 -19.45
CA ALA A 19 -23.01 -7.99 -20.52
C ALA A 19 -24.42 -7.35 -20.49
N ASP A 20 -24.97 -7.17 -19.29
CA ASP A 20 -26.28 -6.55 -19.09
C ASP A 20 -26.24 -5.06 -19.48
N GLU A 21 -25.14 -4.38 -19.15
CA GLU A 21 -24.90 -2.98 -19.51
C GLU A 21 -24.66 -2.81 -21.01
N ASN A 22 -23.93 -3.74 -21.63
CA ASN A 22 -23.73 -3.75 -23.08
C ASN A 22 -25.05 -3.98 -23.82
N THR A 23 -25.94 -4.82 -23.29
CA THR A 23 -27.28 -5.07 -23.85
C THR A 23 -28.13 -3.80 -23.78
N LYS A 24 -28.22 -3.15 -22.62
CA LYS A 24 -28.93 -1.87 -22.45
C LYS A 24 -28.42 -0.76 -23.36
N LEU A 25 -27.11 -0.70 -23.56
CA LEU A 25 -26.49 0.27 -24.49
C LEU A 25 -26.87 -0.03 -25.95
N THR A 26 -26.86 -1.31 -26.32
CA THR A 26 -27.24 -1.78 -27.65
C THR A 26 -28.72 -1.50 -27.94
N ASP A 27 -29.59 -1.76 -26.97
CA ASP A 27 -31.03 -1.48 -27.04
C ASP A 27 -31.28 0.04 -27.19
N CYS A 28 -30.60 0.87 -26.39
CA CYS A 28 -30.71 2.32 -26.50
C CYS A 28 -30.28 2.84 -27.88
N TYR A 29 -29.19 2.29 -28.45
CA TYR A 29 -28.76 2.64 -29.81
C TYR A 29 -29.77 2.19 -30.85
N TYR A 30 -30.33 0.99 -30.71
CA TYR A 30 -31.34 0.47 -31.63
C TYR A 30 -32.60 1.35 -31.66
N GLU A 31 -33.06 1.80 -30.49
CA GLU A 31 -34.23 2.68 -30.36
C GLU A 31 -33.96 4.10 -30.87
N LYS A 32 -32.85 4.71 -30.44
CA LYS A 32 -32.60 6.15 -30.68
C LYS A 32 -31.83 6.41 -31.97
N LYS A 33 -31.17 5.40 -32.53
CA LYS A 33 -30.25 5.46 -33.69
C LYS A 33 -29.15 6.52 -33.58
N ASP A 34 -28.89 7.02 -32.37
CA ASP A 34 -27.83 7.96 -32.04
C ASP A 34 -27.24 7.63 -30.66
N TRP A 35 -26.02 7.11 -30.68
CA TRP A 35 -25.30 6.72 -29.46
C TRP A 35 -25.03 7.92 -28.53
N ARG A 36 -25.04 9.17 -29.02
CA ARG A 36 -24.86 10.37 -28.19
C ARG A 36 -26.01 10.61 -27.21
N LEU A 37 -27.17 10.01 -27.47
CA LEU A 37 -28.37 10.08 -26.62
C LEU A 37 -28.44 8.93 -25.60
N CYS A 38 -27.44 8.05 -25.60
CA CYS A 38 -27.32 6.89 -24.71
C CYS A 38 -26.24 7.10 -23.62
N LYS A 39 -25.84 8.35 -23.36
CA LYS A 39 -24.82 8.69 -22.35
C LYS A 39 -25.07 8.06 -20.99
N THR A 40 -26.33 7.97 -20.57
CA THR A 40 -26.71 7.36 -19.29
C THR A 40 -26.38 5.87 -19.25
N GLU A 41 -26.62 5.13 -20.34
CA GLU A 41 -26.29 3.71 -20.44
C GLU A 41 -24.78 3.48 -20.55
N VAL A 42 -24.06 4.37 -21.23
CA VAL A 42 -22.59 4.37 -21.30
C VAL A 42 -21.96 4.54 -19.91
N SER A 43 -22.57 5.34 -19.03
CA SER A 43 -22.07 5.55 -17.66
C SER A 43 -22.34 4.39 -16.70
N ILE A 44 -23.15 3.39 -17.07
CA ILE A 44 -23.47 2.24 -16.21
C ILE A 44 -22.45 1.10 -16.40
N ALA A 45 -21.64 1.10 -17.45
CA ALA A 45 -20.71 0.04 -17.83
C ALA A 45 -19.56 -0.27 -16.83
N SER A 46 -19.52 0.36 -15.67
CA SER A 46 -18.76 -0.10 -14.49
C SER A 46 -19.36 0.60 -13.27
N PRO A 47 -19.92 -0.10 -12.26
CA PRO A 47 -20.24 0.55 -11.00
C PRO A 47 -18.94 1.14 -10.46
N SER A 48 -18.85 2.47 -10.39
CA SER A 48 -17.68 3.14 -9.82
C SER A 48 -17.56 2.71 -8.36
N ILE A 49 -16.58 1.85 -8.05
CA ILE A 49 -16.41 1.31 -6.71
C ILE A 49 -15.96 2.46 -5.79
N ASP A 50 -16.76 2.74 -4.75
CA ASP A 50 -16.34 3.63 -3.68
C ASP A 50 -15.38 2.91 -2.74
N TRP A 51 -14.09 3.15 -2.93
CA TRP A 51 -13.03 2.54 -2.12
C TRP A 51 -13.00 3.04 -0.66
N SER A 52 -13.72 4.12 -0.32
CA SER A 52 -13.78 4.65 1.03
C SER A 52 -14.43 3.67 2.02
N SER A 53 -15.28 2.76 1.52
CA SER A 53 -16.04 1.79 2.33
C SER A 53 -16.06 0.36 1.77
N SER A 54 -15.76 0.16 0.49
CA SER A 54 -15.90 -1.15 -0.20
C SER A 54 -14.81 -2.17 0.12
N PHE A 55 -15.19 -3.44 0.31
CA PHE A 55 -14.25 -4.59 0.39
C PHE A 55 -14.24 -5.42 -0.91
N HIS A 56 -14.60 -4.81 -2.04
CA HIS A 56 -14.68 -5.50 -3.33
C HIS A 56 -13.39 -6.25 -3.69
N GLY A 57 -13.51 -7.51 -4.08
CA GLY A 57 -12.38 -8.34 -4.50
C GLY A 57 -11.53 -8.91 -3.35
N LEU A 58 -11.87 -8.64 -2.08
CA LEU A 58 -11.17 -9.22 -0.93
C LEU A 58 -11.34 -10.75 -0.94
N SER A 59 -10.22 -11.47 -0.84
CA SER A 59 -10.19 -12.94 -0.74
C SER A 59 -10.84 -13.69 -1.92
N THR A 60 -11.01 -13.06 -3.08
CA THR A 60 -11.63 -13.72 -4.25
C THR A 60 -10.65 -14.62 -5.01
N THR A 61 -9.40 -14.18 -5.17
CA THR A 61 -8.35 -14.96 -5.84
C THR A 61 -6.96 -14.61 -5.31
N ALA A 62 -6.09 -15.62 -5.27
CA ALA A 62 -4.68 -15.42 -4.99
C ALA A 62 -4.00 -14.61 -6.12
N PHE A 63 -2.86 -13.99 -5.81
CA PHE A 63 -1.99 -13.42 -6.85
C PHE A 63 -1.25 -14.54 -7.59
N GLU A 64 -0.89 -14.26 -8.85
CA GLU A 64 -0.09 -15.16 -9.67
C GLU A 64 1.20 -15.61 -8.94
N PRO A 65 1.66 -16.86 -9.14
CA PRO A 65 2.83 -17.38 -8.41
C PRO A 65 4.09 -16.50 -8.54
N HIS A 66 4.32 -15.90 -9.71
CA HIS A 66 5.47 -15.02 -9.93
C HIS A 66 5.37 -13.70 -9.14
N VAL A 67 4.16 -13.16 -8.98
CA VAL A 67 3.90 -11.97 -8.15
C VAL A 67 4.09 -12.31 -6.68
N ALA A 68 3.53 -13.44 -6.24
CA ALA A 68 3.69 -13.94 -4.88
C ALA A 68 5.17 -14.14 -4.51
N ALA A 69 5.99 -14.64 -5.45
CA ALA A 69 7.42 -14.80 -5.26
C ALA A 69 8.16 -13.46 -5.06
N ILE A 70 7.74 -12.38 -5.74
CA ILE A 70 8.31 -11.03 -5.55
C ILE A 70 7.92 -10.48 -4.18
N LEU A 71 6.64 -10.58 -3.82
CA LEU A 71 6.10 -10.01 -2.58
C LEU A 71 6.69 -10.66 -1.33
N MET A 72 6.93 -11.98 -1.37
CA MET A 72 7.48 -12.75 -0.27
C MET A 72 9.00 -12.98 -0.38
N ALA A 73 9.69 -12.28 -1.28
CA ALA A 73 11.13 -12.39 -1.42
C ALA A 73 11.84 -11.98 -0.12
N PRO A 74 12.92 -12.69 0.30
CA PRO A 74 13.73 -12.30 1.44
C PRO A 74 14.28 -10.88 1.27
N LEU A 75 14.38 -10.14 2.39
CA LEU A 75 14.93 -8.79 2.34
C LEU A 75 16.44 -8.82 2.16
N ASN A 76 16.97 -7.83 1.42
CA ASN A 76 18.38 -7.51 1.51
C ASN A 76 18.67 -6.88 2.89
N THR A 77 19.58 -7.48 3.66
CA THR A 77 19.98 -7.00 4.99
C THR A 77 20.52 -5.58 4.98
N ASP A 78 21.11 -5.14 3.87
CA ASP A 78 21.64 -3.78 3.72
C ASP A 78 20.54 -2.73 3.56
N ASP A 79 19.31 -3.15 3.22
CA ASP A 79 18.17 -2.26 3.10
C ASP A 79 17.42 -2.06 4.43
N ILE A 80 17.76 -2.82 5.48
CA ILE A 80 17.10 -2.78 6.77
C ILE A 80 17.78 -1.74 7.66
N GLU A 81 17.02 -0.76 8.13
CA GLU A 81 17.51 0.28 9.03
C GLU A 81 17.13 0.00 10.48
N ILE A 82 17.81 0.65 11.41
CA ILE A 82 17.47 0.59 12.85
C ILE A 82 17.30 1.99 13.42
N LYS A 83 16.19 2.19 14.13
CA LYS A 83 15.95 3.43 14.87
C LYS A 83 16.81 3.48 16.14
N PRO A 84 17.06 4.68 16.70
CA PRO A 84 17.82 4.83 17.95
C PRO A 84 17.23 4.06 19.16
N ASP A 85 15.92 3.78 19.15
CA ASP A 85 15.21 2.99 20.16
C ASP A 85 15.35 1.46 19.96
N GLY A 86 16.03 1.05 18.89
CA GLY A 86 16.28 -0.35 18.56
C GLY A 86 15.20 -1.00 17.69
N ILE A 87 14.22 -0.27 17.18
CA ILE A 87 13.24 -0.84 16.24
C ILE A 87 13.87 -0.94 14.84
N ALA A 88 14.00 -2.16 14.32
CA ALA A 88 14.41 -2.37 12.93
C ALA A 88 13.22 -2.11 11.99
N TYR A 89 13.47 -1.49 10.85
CA TYR A 89 12.45 -1.15 9.87
C TYR A 89 13.00 -1.18 8.45
N LEU A 90 12.12 -1.44 7.49
CA LEU A 90 12.43 -1.26 6.07
C LEU A 90 11.99 0.16 5.65
N PRO A 91 12.84 0.96 4.99
CA PRO A 91 12.45 2.28 4.50
C PRO A 91 11.26 2.23 3.54
N GLU A 92 10.36 3.21 3.64
CA GLU A 92 9.08 3.25 2.92
C GLU A 92 9.22 3.14 1.39
N ILE A 93 10.29 3.70 0.84
CA ILE A 93 10.60 3.62 -0.59
C ILE A 93 10.79 2.17 -1.08
N LYS A 94 11.29 1.28 -0.22
CA LYS A 94 11.53 -0.13 -0.57
C LYS A 94 10.22 -0.88 -0.76
N TYR A 95 9.22 -0.64 0.10
CA TYR A 95 7.86 -1.17 -0.10
C TYR A 95 7.28 -0.74 -1.45
N ARG A 96 7.38 0.56 -1.79
CA ARG A 96 6.90 1.08 -3.08
C ARG A 96 7.59 0.43 -4.28
N ARG A 97 8.90 0.18 -4.18
CA ARG A 97 9.67 -0.52 -5.22
C ARG A 97 9.21 -1.97 -5.38
N ILE A 98 9.00 -2.68 -4.28
CA ILE A 98 8.47 -4.06 -4.30
C ILE A 98 7.08 -4.09 -4.94
N LEU A 99 6.19 -3.17 -4.56
CA LEU A 99 4.85 -3.07 -5.16
C LEU A 99 4.90 -2.73 -6.65
N ASN A 100 5.77 -1.81 -7.07
CA ASN A 100 5.96 -1.48 -8.48
C ASN A 100 6.55 -2.66 -9.27
N GLN A 101 7.44 -3.44 -8.67
CA GLN A 101 7.99 -4.64 -9.29
C GLN A 101 6.94 -5.75 -9.40
N ALA A 102 6.09 -5.92 -8.38
CA ALA A 102 5.09 -6.97 -8.31
C ALA A 102 3.85 -6.67 -9.18
N PHE A 103 3.37 -5.43 -9.20
CA PHE A 103 2.09 -5.05 -9.80
C PHE A 103 2.22 -4.03 -10.95
N GLY A 104 3.40 -3.45 -11.15
CA GLY A 104 3.61 -2.35 -12.10
C GLY A 104 3.14 -0.99 -11.57
N PRO A 105 3.77 0.13 -12.00
CA PRO A 105 3.27 1.47 -11.73
C PRO A 105 1.83 1.65 -12.24
N GLY A 106 0.94 2.15 -11.37
CA GLY A 106 -0.49 2.28 -11.66
C GLY A 106 -1.32 1.01 -11.37
N GLY A 107 -0.68 -0.13 -11.09
CA GLY A 107 -1.36 -1.38 -10.72
C GLY A 107 -1.84 -1.44 -9.27
N TRP A 108 -1.45 -0.49 -8.43
CA TRP A 108 -1.79 -0.42 -7.02
C TRP A 108 -2.00 1.02 -6.54
N GLY A 109 -2.73 1.19 -5.44
CA GLY A 109 -2.94 2.49 -4.81
C GLY A 109 -3.46 2.39 -3.38
N LEU A 110 -3.32 3.49 -2.63
CA LEU A 110 -3.95 3.63 -1.31
C LEU A 110 -5.18 4.52 -1.45
N ALA A 111 -6.35 3.95 -1.18
CA ALA A 111 -7.59 4.68 -1.05
C ALA A 111 -7.73 5.20 0.39
N PRO A 112 -7.90 6.51 0.60
CA PRO A 112 -8.17 7.02 1.94
C PRO A 112 -9.54 6.55 2.44
N ARG A 113 -9.60 6.19 3.72
CA ARG A 113 -10.83 5.83 4.44
C ARG A 113 -11.07 6.82 5.59
N GLY A 114 -12.26 7.42 5.58
CA GLY A 114 -12.61 8.49 6.51
C GLY A 114 -11.82 9.78 6.30
N GLU A 115 -12.07 10.76 7.16
CA GLU A 115 -11.35 12.02 7.18
C GLU A 115 -9.98 11.90 7.85
N LEU A 116 -9.10 12.85 7.54
CA LEU A 116 -7.82 12.97 8.23
C LEU A 116 -8.08 13.51 9.64
N VAL A 117 -7.74 12.74 10.67
CA VAL A 117 -7.89 13.18 12.07
C VAL A 117 -6.58 13.84 12.50
N VAL A 118 -6.67 15.13 12.85
CA VAL A 118 -5.57 15.91 13.41
C VAL A 118 -5.76 15.98 14.92
N GLY A 119 -4.99 15.18 15.67
CA GLY A 119 -4.88 15.29 17.13
C GLY A 119 -3.78 16.27 17.53
N GLU A 120 -3.54 16.47 18.83
CA GLU A 120 -2.62 17.52 19.34
C GLU A 120 -1.19 17.47 18.76
N LYS A 121 -0.64 16.26 18.55
CA LYS A 121 0.74 16.05 18.06
C LYS A 121 0.85 14.91 17.05
N VAL A 122 -0.28 14.46 16.52
CA VAL A 122 -0.34 13.31 15.62
C VAL A 122 -1.45 13.47 14.60
N VAL A 123 -1.15 13.09 13.36
CA VAL A 123 -2.11 12.96 12.29
C VAL A 123 -2.37 11.47 12.07
N THR A 124 -3.64 11.07 11.96
CA THR A 124 -4.02 9.68 11.71
C THR A 124 -5.16 9.57 10.71
N ARG A 125 -5.11 8.54 9.88
CA ARG A 125 -6.15 8.20 8.91
C ARG A 125 -6.08 6.73 8.53
N GLU A 126 -7.21 6.14 8.19
CA GLU A 126 -7.24 4.79 7.62
C GLU A 126 -7.02 4.81 6.12
N TYR A 127 -6.36 3.78 5.61
CA TYR A 127 -6.16 3.59 4.19
C TYR A 127 -6.43 2.13 3.82
N ALA A 128 -7.01 1.93 2.65
CA ALA A 128 -7.14 0.64 2.01
C ALA A 128 -6.13 0.54 0.88
N LEU A 129 -5.34 -0.53 0.87
CA LEU A 129 -4.52 -0.92 -0.27
C LEU A 129 -5.41 -1.62 -1.29
N VAL A 130 -5.41 -1.07 -2.50
CA VAL A 130 -6.11 -1.61 -3.66
C VAL A 130 -5.07 -2.02 -4.69
N VAL A 131 -5.21 -3.21 -5.25
CA VAL A 131 -4.33 -3.75 -6.29
C VAL A 131 -5.19 -4.34 -7.40
N HIS A 132 -4.95 -3.90 -8.65
CA HIS A 132 -5.69 -4.33 -9.84
C HIS A 132 -7.22 -4.32 -9.63
N GLY A 133 -7.75 -3.25 -9.03
CA GLY A 133 -9.18 -3.09 -8.78
C GLY A 133 -9.74 -3.98 -7.67
N ARG A 134 -8.90 -4.53 -6.79
CA ARG A 134 -9.33 -5.36 -5.66
C ARG A 134 -8.81 -4.82 -4.34
N PHE A 135 -9.66 -4.84 -3.32
CA PHE A 135 -9.26 -4.60 -1.94
C PHE A 135 -8.28 -5.69 -1.49
N VAL A 136 -7.14 -5.28 -0.95
CA VAL A 136 -6.09 -6.18 -0.47
C VAL A 136 -5.96 -6.14 1.04
N ALA A 137 -5.80 -4.94 1.61
CA ALA A 137 -5.52 -4.76 3.03
C ALA A 137 -6.00 -3.39 3.49
N GLN A 138 -6.25 -3.25 4.79
CA GLN A 138 -6.57 -1.97 5.42
C GLN A 138 -5.70 -1.78 6.66
N ALA A 139 -5.17 -0.59 6.81
CA ALA A 139 -4.43 -0.21 8.00
C ALA A 139 -4.66 1.26 8.35
N ARG A 140 -4.58 1.55 9.63
CA ARG A 140 -4.50 2.93 10.13
C ARG A 140 -3.06 3.41 10.08
N GLY A 141 -2.84 4.52 9.41
CA GLY A 141 -1.57 5.25 9.43
C GLY A 141 -1.55 6.28 10.54
N GLU A 142 -0.36 6.58 11.03
CA GLU A 142 -0.13 7.69 11.95
C GLU A 142 1.22 8.36 11.71
N CYS A 143 1.29 9.66 11.96
CA CYS A 143 2.53 10.41 11.90
C CYS A 143 2.50 11.55 12.92
N ALA A 144 3.54 11.63 13.73
CA ALA A 144 3.69 12.73 14.69
C ALA A 144 4.09 14.03 13.97
N TYR A 145 3.67 15.16 14.52
CA TYR A 145 4.07 16.49 14.06
C TYR A 145 4.40 17.40 15.25
N PHE A 146 5.17 18.46 15.00
CA PHE A 146 5.68 19.36 16.05
C PHE A 146 5.18 20.80 15.93
N SER A 147 4.83 21.27 14.73
CA SER A 147 4.11 22.54 14.50
C SER A 147 2.98 22.33 13.50
N GLU A 148 1.93 23.14 13.58
CA GLU A 148 0.79 23.05 12.67
C GLU A 148 1.17 23.23 11.20
N ASP A 149 2.21 24.02 10.91
CA ASP A 149 2.73 24.23 9.55
C ASP A 149 3.26 22.92 8.92
N THR A 150 3.58 21.92 9.74
CA THR A 150 4.09 20.60 9.30
C THR A 150 3.00 19.54 9.12
N ILE A 151 1.72 19.87 9.38
CA ILE A 151 0.59 18.96 9.21
C ILE A 151 0.51 18.36 7.79
N PRO A 152 0.72 19.11 6.69
CA PRO A 152 0.69 18.53 5.34
C PRO A 152 1.75 17.43 5.14
N THR A 153 2.97 17.67 5.65
CA THR A 153 4.05 16.68 5.62
C THR A 153 3.72 15.47 6.48
N ALA A 154 3.14 15.68 7.66
CA ALA A 154 2.68 14.59 8.53
C ALA A 154 1.54 13.79 7.90
N ALA A 155 0.67 14.40 7.10
CA ALA A 155 -0.37 13.69 6.36
C ALA A 155 0.23 12.71 5.31
N GLU A 156 1.29 13.13 4.60
CA GLU A 156 2.01 12.23 3.69
C GLU A 156 2.78 11.12 4.44
N GLY A 157 3.36 11.44 5.60
CA GLY A 157 3.95 10.46 6.50
C GLY A 157 2.94 9.45 7.02
N CYS A 158 1.73 9.90 7.38
CA CYS A 158 0.62 9.04 7.81
C CYS A 158 0.23 8.05 6.71
N LYS A 159 0.13 8.51 5.45
CA LYS A 159 -0.14 7.65 4.29
C LYS A 159 0.95 6.61 4.07
N SER A 160 2.22 7.01 4.15
CA SER A 160 3.35 6.09 3.92
C SER A 160 3.52 5.08 5.06
N ASN A 161 3.21 5.48 6.29
CA ASN A 161 3.11 4.57 7.43
C ASN A 161 2.03 3.50 7.21
N ALA A 162 0.83 3.90 6.79
CA ALA A 162 -0.26 2.96 6.47
C ALA A 162 0.14 1.98 5.35
N LEU A 163 0.86 2.46 4.32
CA LEU A 163 1.34 1.61 3.23
C LEU A 163 2.15 0.43 3.75
N SER A 164 3.15 0.69 4.61
CA SER A 164 4.03 -0.34 5.16
C SER A 164 3.25 -1.39 5.97
N ARG A 165 2.22 -0.95 6.71
CA ARG A 165 1.33 -1.81 7.50
C ARG A 165 0.48 -2.70 6.59
N CYS A 166 -0.14 -2.14 5.55
CA CYS A 166 -0.90 -2.92 4.56
C CYS A 166 -0.02 -3.94 3.82
N CYS A 167 1.24 -3.61 3.54
CA CYS A 167 2.16 -4.50 2.84
C CYS A 167 2.49 -5.78 3.64
N LYS A 168 2.26 -5.78 4.96
CA LYS A 168 2.43 -6.96 5.80
C LYS A 168 1.49 -8.10 5.39
N ASP A 169 0.25 -7.77 5.05
CA ASP A 169 -0.76 -8.77 4.64
C ASP A 169 -0.40 -9.41 3.29
N LEU A 170 0.44 -8.74 2.48
CA LEU A 170 1.02 -9.28 1.25
C LEU A 170 2.27 -10.15 1.48
N GLY A 171 2.77 -10.24 2.72
CA GLY A 171 3.99 -10.98 3.08
C GLY A 171 5.29 -10.19 2.93
N ILE A 172 5.23 -8.92 2.49
CA ILE A 172 6.42 -8.07 2.31
C ILE A 172 7.06 -7.79 3.68
N ALA A 173 8.37 -7.97 3.77
CA ALA A 173 9.16 -7.70 4.96
C ALA A 173 8.67 -8.44 6.22
N SER A 174 8.06 -9.61 6.05
CA SER A 174 7.53 -10.44 7.15
C SER A 174 8.62 -10.81 8.18
N GLU A 175 9.88 -10.94 7.73
CA GLU A 175 11.06 -11.21 8.57
C GLU A 175 11.28 -10.14 9.67
N LEU A 176 10.91 -8.88 9.42
CA LEU A 176 11.00 -7.80 10.41
C LEU A 176 9.99 -7.93 11.56
N TRP A 177 9.09 -8.92 11.48
CA TRP A 177 8.14 -9.28 12.54
C TRP A 177 8.50 -10.59 13.23
N ASP A 178 9.57 -11.28 12.81
CA ASP A 178 10.07 -12.48 13.49
C ASP A 178 11.09 -12.08 14.58
N PRO A 179 10.79 -12.33 15.88
CA PRO A 179 11.73 -12.05 16.96
C PRO A 179 13.05 -12.81 16.86
N ARG A 180 13.12 -13.95 16.15
CA ARG A 180 14.37 -14.69 15.95
C ARG A 180 15.24 -13.98 14.93
N TYR A 181 14.67 -13.62 13.77
CA TYR A 181 15.35 -12.84 12.74
C TYR A 181 15.89 -11.53 13.32
N LEU A 182 15.04 -10.76 14.02
CA LEU A 182 15.44 -9.48 14.61
C LEU A 182 16.61 -9.61 15.60
N ARG A 183 16.64 -10.69 16.40
CA ARG A 183 17.77 -10.94 17.33
C ARG A 183 19.06 -11.26 16.58
N ALA A 184 18.99 -12.07 15.54
CA ALA A 184 20.14 -12.40 14.70
C ALA A 184 20.65 -11.14 13.96
N PHE A 185 19.75 -10.42 13.29
CA PHE A 185 20.04 -9.17 12.58
C PHE A 185 20.71 -8.14 13.49
N LYS A 186 20.16 -7.88 14.69
CA LYS A 186 20.76 -6.92 15.64
C LYS A 186 22.15 -7.34 16.08
N LYS A 187 22.37 -8.63 16.36
CA LYS A 187 23.68 -9.15 16.77
C LYS A 187 24.72 -8.97 15.66
N GLU A 188 24.33 -9.23 14.42
CA GLU A 188 25.23 -9.24 13.26
C GLU A 188 25.49 -7.85 12.69
N HIS A 189 24.46 -7.01 12.54
CA HIS A 189 24.53 -5.74 11.80
C HIS A 189 24.38 -4.49 12.67
N CYS A 190 23.98 -4.60 13.94
CA CYS A 190 23.75 -3.45 14.81
C CYS A 190 24.69 -3.43 16.02
N ARG A 191 24.83 -2.26 16.63
CA ARG A 191 25.56 -2.05 17.88
C ARG A 191 24.85 -1.01 18.74
N GLU A 192 25.04 -1.13 20.05
CA GLU A 192 24.71 -0.07 20.98
C GLU A 192 25.93 0.84 21.17
N VAL A 193 25.71 2.14 21.08
CA VAL A 193 26.74 3.17 21.26
C VAL A 193 26.27 4.22 22.25
N TRP A 194 27.19 4.67 23.09
CA TRP A 194 26.96 5.87 23.91
C TRP A 194 27.10 7.09 23.00
N VAL A 195 26.12 7.98 23.07
CA VAL A 195 26.11 9.22 22.30
C VAL A 195 25.79 10.39 23.20
N GLU A 196 26.31 11.55 22.84
CA GLU A 196 26.06 12.83 23.49
C GLU A 196 25.23 13.73 22.58
N HIS A 197 24.18 14.33 23.14
CA HIS A 197 23.40 15.32 22.41
C HIS A 197 24.19 16.62 22.26
N VAL A 198 24.37 17.08 21.02
CA VAL A 198 25.27 18.19 20.66
C VAL A 198 24.97 19.48 21.45
N VAL A 199 23.67 19.82 21.61
CA VAL A 199 23.20 21.03 22.31
C VAL A 199 23.22 20.91 23.84
N ASN A 200 22.50 19.94 24.42
CA ASN A 200 22.28 19.87 25.87
C ASN A 200 23.29 18.98 26.62
N LYS A 201 24.27 18.39 25.92
CA LYS A 201 25.37 17.58 26.48
C LYS A 201 24.90 16.35 27.26
N ARG A 202 23.65 15.92 27.10
CA ARG A 202 23.12 14.71 27.73
C ARG A 202 23.63 13.47 27.01
N LYS A 203 24.15 12.52 27.78
CA LYS A 203 24.57 11.20 27.28
C LYS A 203 23.43 10.21 27.36
N LYS A 204 23.28 9.38 26.33
CA LYS A 204 22.37 8.24 26.32
C LYS A 204 22.94 7.12 25.45
N GLN A 205 22.49 5.90 25.70
CA GLN A 205 22.80 4.77 24.84
C GLN A 205 21.76 4.68 23.72
N VAL A 206 22.20 4.44 22.48
CA VAL A 206 21.31 4.26 21.31
C VAL A 206 21.75 3.09 20.46
N TRP A 207 20.80 2.55 19.70
CA TRP A 207 21.07 1.59 18.63
C TRP A 207 21.48 2.30 17.34
N THR A 208 22.48 1.75 16.65
CA THR A 208 22.87 2.15 15.30
C THR A 208 23.29 0.92 14.49
N ARG A 209 23.24 1.00 13.16
CA ARG A 209 23.94 0.02 12.33
C ARG A 209 25.45 0.14 12.53
N LYS A 210 26.18 -0.97 12.34
CA LYS A 210 27.64 -1.02 12.53
C LYS A 210 28.41 -0.22 11.48
N ASP A 211 27.85 -0.12 10.27
CA ASP A 211 28.36 0.58 9.09
C ASP A 211 28.01 2.08 9.08
N THR A 212 27.18 2.56 10.01
CA THR A 212 26.73 3.96 10.08
C THR A 212 27.17 4.63 11.37
N GLU A 213 27.44 5.94 11.29
CA GLU A 213 27.66 6.80 12.45
C GLU A 213 26.34 7.34 13.03
N PRO A 214 26.29 7.70 14.32
CA PRO A 214 25.13 8.34 14.90
C PRO A 214 24.73 9.62 14.16
N GLN A 215 23.44 9.77 13.88
CA GLN A 215 22.91 10.95 13.20
C GLN A 215 22.66 12.10 14.18
N TYR A 216 22.77 13.34 13.70
CA TYR A 216 22.35 14.56 14.42
C TYR A 216 20.95 14.38 15.04
N PRO A 217 20.70 14.80 16.29
CA PRO A 217 21.53 15.68 17.13
C PRO A 217 22.54 14.95 18.03
N TYR A 218 22.91 13.71 17.71
CA TYR A 218 23.80 12.89 18.53
C TYR A 218 25.19 12.77 17.90
N ALA A 219 26.22 12.85 18.74
CA ALA A 219 27.63 12.60 18.39
C ALA A 219 28.22 11.54 19.33
N LEU A 220 29.27 10.85 18.88
CA LEU A 220 30.02 9.88 19.70
C LEU A 220 30.80 10.56 20.82
#